data_AF-A0A969GNM3-F1
#
_entry.id   AF-A0A969GNM3-F1
#
_cell.length_a   1.000
_cell.length_b   1.000
_cell.length_c   1.000
_cell.angle_alpha   90.00
_cell.angle_beta   90.00
_cell.angle_gamma   90.00
#
_symmetry.space_group_name_H-M   'P 1'
#
loop_
_entity.id
_entity.type
_entity.pdbx_description
1 polymer ?
#
loop_
_entity_poly.entity_id
_entity_poly.type
_entity_poly.pdbx_seq_one_letter_code
_entity_poly.pdbx_strand_id
1 'polypeptide(L)'
;QEGLMWSDGTPMTAEDVVFTYEYCIHPETGCVYTEQFDGVASVEAIDDLTVKITFDDTKPYPYDPFTDSTGPIIQKAQFADCVGAAAQTCSEQNLMPHGTGPYMLEDFKVNDVAVYVPNPHWRGEPVYFDRVVFKGGGDAASAARAVLETGEADYAWNLQVEPQILAEMEAANNGLIVTSFAGNVERILINQTNPDPELGDMRSEYADGTNPHPFLVGTPVAQAMSMAIDRGLIAEQLYGFAGQGTCNVIPGPPNYASTANDGCLVQDIEGAKKLLDDAGIVDSDGDGIREYEGIPLSVRYQTSTNSVRQKTQALIKQWWSEIGVDTELINHDAGVYFGGTPTAQTPTRNSLLTLRCTPRVRRSTLRTISRSGSVNSLPPRTMVGAAAISSVAAILSLMNSSANYLGHRLAPNVMSSSSS
;
A
#
# COMPACT_ATOMS: atom_id res chain seq x y z
N GLN A 1 18.33 -16.98 -13.98
CA GLN A 1 19.73 -16.49 -14.03
C GLN A 1 20.62 -17.55 -13.42
N GLU A 2 21.76 -17.90 -14.03
CA GLU A 2 22.72 -18.84 -13.46
C GLU A 2 23.24 -18.38 -12.09
N GLY A 3 23.38 -19.32 -11.15
CA GLY A 3 23.98 -19.09 -9.84
C GLY A 3 23.16 -18.22 -8.89
N LEU A 4 21.85 -18.05 -9.15
CA LEU A 4 20.97 -17.34 -8.22
C LEU A 4 20.76 -18.16 -6.94
N MET A 5 20.84 -17.49 -5.80
CA MET A 5 20.79 -18.11 -4.48
C MET A 5 19.75 -17.41 -3.61
N TRP A 6 19.09 -18.19 -2.77
CA TRP A 6 18.30 -17.70 -1.65
C TRP A 6 19.20 -17.18 -0.53
N SER A 7 18.63 -16.40 0.39
CA SER A 7 19.36 -15.84 1.53
C SER A 7 19.95 -16.89 2.48
N ASP A 8 19.47 -18.12 2.44
CA ASP A 8 20.01 -19.26 3.20
C ASP A 8 21.15 -20.00 2.47
N GLY A 9 21.50 -19.55 1.26
CA GLY A 9 22.56 -20.12 0.42
C GLY A 9 22.12 -21.29 -0.45
N THR A 10 20.84 -21.69 -0.41
CA THR A 10 20.32 -22.70 -1.33
C THR A 10 20.13 -22.12 -2.75
N PRO A 11 20.25 -22.94 -3.81
CA PRO A 11 19.99 -22.48 -5.17
C PRO A 11 18.53 -22.08 -5.36
N MET A 12 18.31 -20.98 -6.07
CA MET A 12 17.00 -20.66 -6.63
C MET A 12 16.89 -21.28 -8.03
N THR A 13 15.81 -22.02 -8.28
CA THR A 13 15.61 -22.71 -9.57
C THR A 13 14.20 -22.47 -10.13
N ALA A 14 13.98 -22.91 -11.37
CA ALA A 14 12.66 -22.90 -12.01
C ALA A 14 11.58 -23.61 -11.17
N GLU A 15 11.95 -24.57 -10.33
CA GLU A 15 11.02 -25.27 -9.42
C GLU A 15 10.41 -24.34 -8.35
N ASP A 16 11.13 -23.30 -7.92
CA ASP A 16 10.57 -22.29 -7.00
C ASP A 16 9.46 -21.47 -7.69
N VAL A 17 9.60 -21.22 -9.00
CA VAL A 17 8.60 -20.49 -9.79
C VAL A 17 7.34 -21.34 -9.98
N VAL A 18 7.52 -22.62 -10.36
CA VAL A 18 6.42 -23.59 -10.46
C VAL A 18 5.68 -23.70 -9.12
N PHE A 19 6.43 -23.89 -8.03
CA PHE A 19 5.85 -23.98 -6.70
C PHE A 19 5.09 -22.71 -6.30
N THR A 20 5.61 -21.52 -6.63
CA THR A 20 4.92 -20.25 -6.33
C THR A 20 3.54 -20.19 -7.01
N TYR A 21 3.45 -20.61 -8.27
CA TYR A 21 2.17 -20.73 -8.98
C TYR A 21 1.24 -21.71 -8.28
N GLU A 22 1.67 -22.95 -8.05
CA GLU A 22 0.90 -24.00 -7.38
C GLU A 22 0.39 -23.58 -6.01
N TYR A 23 1.26 -22.95 -5.21
CA TYR A 23 0.92 -22.40 -3.91
C TYR A 23 -0.21 -21.39 -4.03
N CYS A 24 -0.10 -20.43 -4.96
CA CYS A 24 -1.05 -19.34 -5.05
C CYS A 24 -2.40 -19.79 -5.63
N ILE A 25 -2.41 -20.63 -6.67
CA ILE A 25 -3.67 -21.08 -7.30
C ILE A 25 -4.42 -22.13 -6.48
N HIS A 26 -3.80 -22.70 -5.44
CA HIS A 26 -4.48 -23.68 -4.61
C HIS A 26 -5.62 -23.01 -3.81
N PRO A 27 -6.88 -23.49 -3.94
CA PRO A 27 -8.06 -22.77 -3.45
C PRO A 27 -8.08 -22.55 -1.93
N GLU A 28 -7.50 -23.49 -1.17
CA GLU A 28 -7.44 -23.40 0.30
C GLU A 28 -6.24 -22.62 0.85
N THR A 29 -5.26 -22.24 0.01
CA THR A 29 -4.08 -21.50 0.49
C THR A 29 -4.47 -20.08 0.94
N GLY A 30 -5.47 -19.49 0.27
CA GLY A 30 -5.90 -18.12 0.54
C GLY A 30 -4.91 -17.07 0.01
N CYS A 31 -4.25 -17.35 -1.11
CA CYS A 31 -3.42 -16.36 -1.80
C CYS A 31 -4.29 -15.17 -2.24
N VAL A 32 -3.85 -13.96 -1.93
CA VAL A 32 -4.61 -12.73 -2.21
C VAL A 32 -4.34 -12.14 -3.59
N TYR A 33 -3.46 -12.78 -4.37
CA TYR A 33 -2.97 -12.31 -5.68
C TYR A 33 -3.17 -13.37 -6.78
N THR A 34 -4.22 -14.18 -6.65
CA THR A 34 -4.54 -15.23 -7.64
C THR A 34 -4.84 -14.65 -9.02
N GLU A 35 -5.32 -13.40 -9.08
CA GLU A 35 -5.61 -12.68 -10.31
C GLU A 35 -4.39 -12.47 -11.21
N GLN A 36 -3.17 -12.50 -10.64
CA GLN A 36 -1.94 -12.43 -11.41
C GLN A 36 -1.72 -13.64 -12.32
N PHE A 37 -2.36 -14.76 -11.99
CA PHE A 37 -2.30 -15.99 -12.74
C PHE A 37 -3.56 -16.23 -13.58
N ASP A 38 -4.39 -15.20 -13.78
CA ASP A 38 -5.61 -15.32 -14.57
C ASP A 38 -5.35 -15.77 -16.01
N GLY A 39 -5.95 -16.89 -16.39
CA GLY A 39 -5.78 -17.58 -17.67
C GLY A 39 -4.40 -18.17 -17.91
N VAL A 40 -3.59 -18.37 -16.86
CA VAL A 40 -2.41 -19.24 -16.90
C VAL A 40 -2.88 -20.70 -16.78
N ALA A 41 -2.71 -21.45 -17.86
CA ALA A 41 -3.06 -22.86 -17.98
C ALA A 41 -2.08 -23.77 -17.23
N SER A 42 -0.79 -23.46 -17.33
CA SER A 42 0.27 -24.21 -16.66
C SER A 42 1.56 -23.39 -16.53
N VAL A 43 2.35 -23.75 -15.51
CA VAL A 43 3.72 -23.29 -15.32
C VAL A 43 4.60 -24.53 -15.17
N GLU A 44 5.59 -24.67 -16.05
CA GLU A 44 6.43 -25.86 -16.14
C GLU A 44 7.90 -25.47 -16.04
N ALA A 45 8.68 -26.20 -15.24
CA ALA A 45 10.14 -26.15 -15.28
C ALA A 45 10.62 -27.00 -16.47
N ILE A 46 11.25 -26.36 -17.45
CA ILE A 46 11.87 -27.05 -18.60
C ILE A 46 13.26 -27.56 -18.22
N ASP A 47 13.97 -26.75 -17.44
CA ASP A 47 15.24 -27.04 -16.78
C ASP A 47 15.40 -26.11 -15.56
N ASP A 48 16.50 -26.22 -14.83
CA ASP A 48 16.75 -25.45 -13.60
C ASP A 48 16.65 -23.93 -13.77
N LEU A 49 16.78 -23.40 -15.00
CA LEU A 49 16.85 -21.97 -15.30
C LEU A 49 15.78 -21.49 -16.27
N THR A 50 14.91 -22.39 -16.73
CA THR A 50 13.92 -22.11 -17.78
C THR A 50 12.53 -22.51 -17.32
N VAL A 51 11.63 -21.53 -17.28
CA VAL A 51 10.20 -21.72 -16.98
C VAL A 51 9.40 -21.49 -18.26
N LYS A 52 8.46 -22.39 -18.55
CA LYS A 52 7.46 -22.23 -19.60
C LYS A 52 6.10 -21.94 -18.96
N ILE A 53 5.50 -20.83 -19.35
CA ILE A 53 4.15 -20.44 -18.95
C ILE A 53 3.24 -20.66 -20.17
N THR A 54 2.19 -21.45 -19.99
CA THR A 54 1.16 -21.67 -21.02
C THR A 54 -0.09 -20.89 -20.61
N PHE A 55 -0.69 -20.18 -21.54
CA PHE A 55 -1.94 -19.44 -21.33
C PHE A 55 -3.08 -20.12 -22.08
N ASP A 56 -4.28 -20.08 -21.51
CA ASP A 56 -5.49 -20.67 -22.12
C ASP A 56 -5.98 -19.89 -23.35
N ASP A 57 -5.60 -18.61 -23.46
CA ASP A 57 -5.89 -17.73 -24.59
C ASP A 57 -4.80 -16.65 -24.74
N THR A 58 -4.88 -15.86 -25.81
CA THR A 58 -4.02 -14.72 -26.07
C THR A 58 -4.19 -13.68 -24.96
N LYS A 59 -3.11 -13.34 -24.26
CA LYS A 59 -3.10 -12.31 -23.22
C LYS A 59 -2.42 -11.03 -23.71
N PRO A 60 -2.95 -9.83 -23.40
CA PRO A 60 -2.32 -8.56 -23.75
C PRO A 60 -1.05 -8.28 -22.94
N TYR A 61 -0.91 -8.85 -21.74
CA TYR A 61 0.23 -8.69 -20.82
C TYR A 61 0.75 -10.06 -20.35
N PRO A 62 1.26 -10.93 -21.25
CA PRO A 62 1.72 -12.27 -20.89
C PRO A 62 3.01 -12.27 -20.04
N TYR A 63 3.60 -11.08 -19.81
CA TYR A 63 4.79 -10.89 -19.00
C TYR A 63 4.48 -10.59 -17.53
N ASP A 64 3.23 -10.37 -17.14
CA ASP A 64 2.87 -9.96 -15.78
C ASP A 64 3.24 -11.02 -14.70
N PRO A 65 2.96 -12.32 -14.89
CA PRO A 65 3.25 -13.32 -13.85
C PRO A 65 4.70 -13.27 -13.35
N PHE A 66 4.87 -13.24 -12.03
CA PHE A 66 6.16 -13.25 -11.32
C PHE A 66 7.05 -12.00 -11.49
N THR A 67 6.57 -10.92 -12.10
CA THR A 67 7.43 -9.75 -12.41
C THR A 67 7.25 -8.55 -11.48
N ASP A 68 6.23 -8.57 -10.63
CA ASP A 68 5.93 -7.47 -9.71
C ASP A 68 6.08 -7.84 -8.23
N SER A 69 5.87 -6.86 -7.35
CA SER A 69 5.94 -7.05 -5.90
C SER A 69 4.73 -7.78 -5.30
N THR A 70 3.68 -8.00 -6.09
CA THR A 70 2.43 -8.64 -5.66
C THR A 70 2.47 -10.16 -5.92
N GLY A 71 3.39 -10.65 -6.76
CA GLY A 71 3.65 -12.07 -6.96
C GLY A 71 5.10 -12.48 -6.75
N PRO A 72 5.69 -12.25 -5.57
CA PRO A 72 7.09 -12.63 -5.34
C PRO A 72 7.24 -14.15 -5.43
N ILE A 73 8.33 -14.59 -6.06
CA ILE A 73 8.73 -16.00 -6.04
C ILE A 73 9.05 -16.38 -4.59
N ILE A 74 8.44 -17.46 -4.11
CA ILE A 74 8.66 -18.01 -2.77
C ILE A 74 9.53 -19.27 -2.85
N GLN A 75 10.36 -19.48 -1.84
CA GLN A 75 11.27 -20.62 -1.79
C GLN A 75 10.49 -21.92 -1.52
N LYS A 76 10.52 -22.85 -2.48
CA LYS A 76 9.84 -24.16 -2.38
C LYS A 76 10.28 -24.91 -1.14
N ALA A 77 11.58 -24.93 -0.85
CA ALA A 77 12.12 -25.67 0.29
C ALA A 77 11.57 -25.18 1.64
N GLN A 78 11.36 -23.87 1.80
CA GLN A 78 10.83 -23.29 3.04
C GLN A 78 9.32 -23.51 3.18
N PHE A 79 8.58 -23.44 2.06
CA PHE A 79 7.12 -23.44 2.05
C PHE A 79 6.48 -24.77 1.61
N ALA A 80 7.25 -25.83 1.36
CA ALA A 80 6.74 -27.10 0.84
C ALA A 80 5.57 -27.68 1.67
N ASP A 81 5.61 -27.53 2.99
CA ASP A 81 4.57 -28.00 3.93
C ASP A 81 3.47 -26.95 4.21
N CYS A 82 3.49 -25.84 3.48
CA CYS A 82 2.65 -24.66 3.70
C CYS A 82 1.60 -24.44 2.61
N VAL A 83 1.14 -25.49 1.93
CA VAL A 83 0.14 -25.37 0.85
C VAL A 83 -1.26 -25.72 1.36
N GLY A 84 -2.29 -25.10 0.78
CA GLY A 84 -3.69 -25.34 1.13
C GLY A 84 -4.00 -24.90 2.56
N ALA A 85 -4.86 -25.63 3.25
CA ALA A 85 -5.27 -25.29 4.61
C ALA A 85 -4.10 -25.16 5.61
N ALA A 86 -2.96 -25.81 5.33
CA ALA A 86 -1.75 -25.74 6.17
C ALA A 86 -1.07 -24.35 6.11
N ALA A 87 -1.25 -23.59 5.03
CA ALA A 87 -0.66 -22.27 4.84
C ALA A 87 -0.92 -21.32 6.01
N GLN A 88 -2.15 -21.39 6.58
CA GLN A 88 -2.60 -20.56 7.69
C GLN A 88 -1.83 -20.83 9.01
N THR A 89 -1.10 -21.93 9.07
CA THR A 89 -0.31 -22.33 10.25
C THR A 89 1.19 -22.03 10.13
N CYS A 90 1.67 -21.66 8.93
CA CYS A 90 3.08 -21.42 8.63
C CYS A 90 3.59 -20.07 9.11
N SER A 91 3.40 -19.78 10.40
CA SER A 91 3.79 -18.49 11.00
C SER A 91 5.30 -18.30 10.96
N GLU A 92 6.11 -19.35 11.13
CA GLU A 92 7.57 -19.24 11.13
C GLU A 92 8.10 -18.77 9.76
N GLN A 93 7.64 -19.42 8.69
CA GLN A 93 7.99 -19.10 7.31
C GLN A 93 7.53 -17.68 6.94
N ASN A 94 6.32 -17.30 7.37
CA ASN A 94 5.77 -15.96 7.11
C ASN A 94 6.49 -14.84 7.87
N LEU A 95 7.04 -15.13 9.05
CA LEU A 95 7.75 -14.13 9.87
C LEU A 95 9.22 -14.00 9.48
N MET A 96 9.83 -15.05 8.91
CA MET A 96 11.22 -15.09 8.50
C MET A 96 11.40 -15.67 7.07
N PRO A 97 10.80 -15.06 6.03
CA PRO A 97 10.92 -15.58 4.67
C PRO A 97 12.34 -15.43 4.11
N HIS A 98 12.76 -16.41 3.32
CA HIS A 98 13.98 -16.34 2.53
C HIS A 98 13.71 -15.63 1.20
N GLY A 99 14.60 -14.71 0.85
CA GLY A 99 14.48 -13.89 -0.35
C GLY A 99 15.76 -13.90 -1.17
N THR A 100 15.66 -13.54 -2.45
CA THR A 100 16.81 -13.34 -3.34
C THR A 100 17.26 -11.88 -3.42
N GLY A 101 16.74 -11.02 -2.54
CA GLY A 101 16.98 -9.58 -2.53
C GLY A 101 18.32 -9.16 -1.89
N PRO A 102 18.64 -7.84 -1.93
CA PRO A 102 19.91 -7.30 -1.43
C PRO A 102 20.07 -7.38 0.10
N TYR A 103 18.97 -7.49 0.83
CA TYR A 103 18.95 -7.66 2.28
C TYR A 103 18.12 -8.89 2.66
N MET A 104 18.44 -9.48 3.81
CA MET A 104 17.69 -10.56 4.45
C MET A 104 17.26 -10.13 5.87
N LEU A 105 16.19 -10.73 6.38
CA LEU A 105 15.71 -10.49 7.74
C LEU A 105 16.68 -11.07 8.77
N GLU A 106 17.12 -10.23 9.71
CA GLU A 106 17.84 -10.63 10.93
C GLU A 106 16.86 -10.88 12.08
N ASP A 107 15.85 -10.01 12.23
CA ASP A 107 14.86 -10.05 13.31
C ASP A 107 13.54 -9.44 12.83
N PHE A 108 12.42 -10.01 13.24
CA PHE A 108 11.10 -9.45 12.99
C PHE A 108 10.21 -9.59 14.22
N LYS A 109 9.81 -8.44 14.76
CA LYS A 109 8.88 -8.32 15.87
C LYS A 109 7.60 -7.69 15.36
N VAL A 110 6.54 -8.49 15.36
CA VAL A 110 5.20 -8.08 14.92
C VAL A 110 4.80 -6.79 15.64
N ASN A 111 4.32 -5.81 14.86
CA ASN A 111 3.90 -4.48 15.32
C ASN A 111 4.99 -3.61 15.98
N ASP A 112 6.28 -3.94 15.81
CA ASP A 112 7.39 -3.15 16.37
C ASP A 112 8.46 -2.89 15.31
N VAL A 113 9.26 -3.90 14.97
CA VAL A 113 10.49 -3.70 14.20
C VAL A 113 10.78 -4.86 13.25
N ALA A 114 11.22 -4.53 12.04
CA ALA A 114 11.89 -5.45 11.14
C ALA A 114 13.34 -5.00 10.95
N VAL A 115 14.27 -5.89 11.21
CA VAL A 115 15.70 -5.65 11.05
C VAL A 115 16.20 -6.43 9.86
N TYR A 116 16.86 -5.72 8.94
CA TYR A 116 17.46 -6.28 7.75
C TYR A 116 18.97 -6.10 7.79
N VAL A 117 19.68 -7.11 7.31
CA VAL A 117 21.14 -7.13 7.13
C VAL A 117 21.48 -7.52 5.69
N PRO A 118 22.66 -7.16 5.16
CA PRO A 118 23.08 -7.55 3.83
C PRO A 118 22.93 -9.05 3.59
N ASN A 119 22.31 -9.42 2.46
CA ASN A 119 22.25 -10.81 2.04
C ASN A 119 23.62 -11.21 1.46
N PRO A 120 24.36 -12.15 2.08
CA PRO A 120 25.69 -12.56 1.59
C PRO A 120 25.63 -13.28 0.23
N HIS A 121 24.44 -13.71 -0.20
CA HIS A 121 24.18 -14.39 -1.45
C HIS A 121 23.53 -13.48 -2.51
N TRP A 122 23.49 -12.17 -2.27
CA TRP A 122 22.96 -11.21 -3.23
C TRP A 122 23.77 -11.21 -4.54
N ARG A 123 23.05 -11.30 -5.67
CA ARG A 123 23.62 -11.36 -7.03
C ARG A 123 24.19 -10.04 -7.55
N GLY A 124 23.87 -8.92 -6.91
CA GLY A 124 24.24 -7.58 -7.38
C GLY A 124 25.42 -7.00 -6.62
N GLU A 125 25.67 -5.71 -6.84
CA GLU A 125 26.73 -4.99 -6.15
C GLU A 125 26.52 -4.97 -4.62
N PRO A 126 27.61 -4.86 -3.83
CA PRO A 126 27.53 -4.69 -2.39
C PRO A 126 26.60 -3.54 -2.00
N VAL A 127 25.75 -3.79 -1.01
CA VAL A 127 24.83 -2.80 -0.48
C VAL A 127 25.56 -1.76 0.39
N TYR A 128 24.99 -0.55 0.48
CA TYR A 128 25.59 0.55 1.22
C TYR A 128 25.42 0.46 2.74
N PHE A 129 24.29 -0.08 3.23
CA PHE A 129 23.99 -0.10 4.65
C PHE A 129 24.28 -1.47 5.25
N ASP A 130 25.00 -1.49 6.37
CA ASP A 130 25.28 -2.73 7.10
C ASP A 130 24.03 -3.26 7.82
N ARG A 131 23.06 -2.38 8.09
CA ARG A 131 21.82 -2.70 8.78
C ARG A 131 20.76 -1.68 8.43
N VAL A 132 19.55 -2.17 8.14
CA VAL A 132 18.37 -1.35 7.90
C VAL A 132 17.30 -1.73 8.90
N VAL A 133 16.84 -0.76 9.68
CA VAL A 133 15.82 -0.97 10.71
C VAL A 133 14.54 -0.29 10.25
N PHE A 134 13.51 -1.08 9.99
CA PHE A 134 12.16 -0.59 9.75
C PHE A 134 11.40 -0.60 11.06
N LYS A 135 10.94 0.56 11.49
CA LYS A 135 10.06 0.70 12.62
C LYS A 135 8.64 0.94 12.12
N GLY A 136 7.77 0.01 12.49
CA GLY A 136 6.35 0.07 12.17
C GLY A 136 5.54 0.74 13.28
N GLY A 137 4.31 1.09 12.96
CA GLY A 137 3.36 1.71 13.90
C GLY A 137 3.57 3.22 14.08
N GLY A 138 2.69 3.81 14.88
CA GLY A 138 2.63 5.26 15.09
C GLY A 138 1.88 6.01 14.01
N ASP A 139 1.98 7.34 14.03
CA ASP A 139 1.28 8.26 13.13
C ASP A 139 2.24 9.02 12.19
N ALA A 140 1.68 9.58 11.12
CA ALA A 140 2.42 10.29 10.07
C ALA A 140 3.25 11.47 10.61
N ALA A 141 2.74 12.19 11.61
CA ALA A 141 3.45 13.32 12.19
C ALA A 141 4.62 12.87 13.07
N SER A 142 4.46 11.79 13.83
CA SER A 142 5.56 11.18 14.61
C SER A 142 6.67 10.67 13.69
N ALA A 143 6.31 10.07 12.55
CA ALA A 143 7.28 9.65 11.54
C ALA A 143 8.04 10.82 10.91
N ALA A 144 7.34 11.91 10.58
CA ALA A 144 7.96 13.12 10.07
C ALA A 144 8.93 13.73 11.10
N ARG A 145 8.53 13.85 12.38
CA ARG A 145 9.38 14.35 13.47
C ARG A 145 10.64 13.52 13.66
N ALA A 146 10.52 12.19 13.56
CA ALA A 146 11.66 11.28 13.72
C ALA A 146 12.80 11.57 12.73
N VAL A 147 12.46 12.07 11.54
CA VAL A 147 13.41 12.43 10.49
C VAL A 147 13.80 13.90 10.54
N LEU A 148 12.79 14.79 10.58
CA LEU A 148 12.99 16.22 10.38
C LEU A 148 13.39 16.98 11.67
N GLU A 149 13.20 16.39 12.85
CA GLU A 149 13.49 17.06 14.12
C GLU A 149 14.47 16.28 15.00
N THR A 150 14.22 14.99 15.26
CA THR A 150 14.98 14.24 16.28
C THR A 150 16.17 13.46 15.73
N GLY A 151 16.18 13.14 14.43
CA GLY A 151 17.19 12.29 13.80
C GLY A 151 17.17 10.85 14.33
N GLU A 152 16.05 10.40 14.91
CA GLU A 152 15.86 9.00 15.31
C GLU A 152 15.67 8.06 14.11
N ALA A 153 15.21 8.61 12.98
CA ALA A 153 15.05 7.95 11.70
C ALA A 153 15.73 8.77 10.59
N ASP A 154 16.14 8.10 9.53
CA ASP A 154 16.79 8.70 8.36
C ASP A 154 15.81 8.89 7.19
N TYR A 155 14.70 8.17 7.21
CA TYR A 155 13.68 8.23 6.17
C TYR A 155 12.29 7.91 6.73
N ALA A 156 11.28 8.61 6.23
CA ALA A 156 9.88 8.37 6.52
C ALA A 156 9.07 8.47 5.23
N TRP A 157 8.15 7.54 5.04
CA TRP A 157 7.34 7.44 3.83
C TRP A 157 5.87 7.75 4.08
N ASN A 158 5.19 8.23 3.04
CA ASN A 158 3.75 8.51 3.06
C ASN A 158 3.34 9.45 4.20
N LEU A 159 4.07 10.56 4.36
CA LEU A 159 3.92 11.56 5.41
C LEU A 159 2.62 12.37 5.27
N GLN A 160 1.44 11.73 5.15
CA GLN A 160 0.12 12.37 5.07
C GLN A 160 -0.14 13.25 6.31
N VAL A 161 0.45 14.43 6.31
CA VAL A 161 0.55 15.44 7.36
C VAL A 161 0.32 16.78 6.67
N GLU A 162 -0.33 17.68 7.38
CA GLU A 162 -0.66 18.99 6.83
C GLU A 162 0.60 19.76 6.37
N PRO A 163 0.56 20.43 5.21
CA PRO A 163 1.72 21.08 4.60
C PRO A 163 2.43 22.08 5.51
N GLN A 164 1.67 22.84 6.31
CA GLN A 164 2.21 23.82 7.23
C GLN A 164 3.05 23.16 8.34
N ILE A 165 2.59 22.02 8.86
CA ILE A 165 3.32 21.27 9.88
C ILE A 165 4.63 20.73 9.30
N LEU A 166 4.57 20.18 8.09
CA LEU A 166 5.75 19.68 7.39
C LEU A 166 6.76 20.80 7.08
N ALA A 167 6.30 21.96 6.63
CA ALA A 167 7.15 23.12 6.36
C ALA A 167 7.85 23.64 7.64
N GLU A 168 7.14 23.65 8.77
CA GLU A 168 7.71 24.00 10.08
C GLU A 168 8.78 23.00 10.52
N MET A 169 8.54 21.70 10.33
CA MET A 169 9.53 20.66 10.63
C MET A 169 10.76 20.75 9.73
N GLU A 170 10.58 20.97 8.42
CA GLU A 170 11.69 21.12 7.47
C GLU A 170 12.54 22.36 7.74
N ALA A 171 11.94 23.43 8.29
CA ALA A 171 12.67 24.64 8.68
C ALA A 171 13.73 24.40 9.77
N ALA A 172 13.66 23.28 10.52
CA ALA A 172 14.72 22.87 11.43
C ALA A 172 16.00 22.40 10.71
N ASN A 173 15.94 22.19 9.39
CA ASN A 173 17.07 21.89 8.50
C ASN A 173 17.84 20.61 8.86
N ASN A 174 17.18 19.61 9.47
CA ASN A 174 17.75 18.28 9.72
C ASN A 174 17.42 17.26 8.61
N GLY A 175 16.51 17.59 7.70
CA GLY A 175 16.11 16.73 6.58
C GLY A 175 15.45 17.53 5.46
N LEU A 176 15.07 16.83 4.39
CA LEU A 176 14.42 17.41 3.22
C LEU A 176 13.11 16.64 2.96
N ILE A 177 12.06 17.37 2.62
CA ILE A 177 10.82 16.80 2.11
C ILE A 177 10.92 16.62 0.60
N VAL A 178 10.62 15.41 0.13
CA VAL A 178 10.59 15.08 -1.29
C VAL A 178 9.19 14.62 -1.66
N THR A 179 8.59 15.27 -2.66
CA THR A 179 7.32 14.84 -3.25
C THR A 179 7.51 14.39 -4.69
N SER A 180 6.67 13.43 -5.09
CA SER A 180 6.60 12.94 -6.46
C SER A 180 5.17 12.54 -6.77
N PHE A 181 4.69 12.94 -7.94
CA PHE A 181 3.37 12.54 -8.44
C PHE A 181 3.52 11.25 -9.24
N ALA A 182 2.91 10.18 -8.73
CA ALA A 182 2.91 8.84 -9.33
C ALA A 182 1.49 8.43 -9.74
N GLY A 183 1.32 7.19 -10.23
CA GLY A 183 0.00 6.65 -10.59
C GLY A 183 -0.93 6.34 -9.40
N ASN A 184 -0.58 6.75 -8.18
CA ASN A 184 -1.40 6.50 -6.99
C ASN A 184 -2.42 7.62 -6.80
N VAL A 185 -3.63 7.25 -6.40
CA VAL A 185 -4.72 8.19 -6.14
C VAL A 185 -5.39 7.86 -4.82
N GLU A 186 -5.57 8.87 -3.97
CA GLU A 186 -6.49 8.78 -2.84
C GLU A 186 -7.91 8.89 -3.38
N ARG A 187 -8.75 7.88 -3.13
CA ARG A 187 -10.09 7.79 -3.72
C ARG A 187 -11.12 7.27 -2.73
N ILE A 188 -12.37 7.65 -2.94
CA ILE A 188 -13.50 7.02 -2.26
C ILE A 188 -13.85 5.73 -2.99
N LEU A 189 -13.86 4.62 -2.26
CA LEU A 189 -14.40 3.36 -2.74
C LEU A 189 -15.86 3.26 -2.29
N ILE A 190 -16.74 3.00 -3.25
CA ILE A 190 -18.18 2.88 -3.02
C ILE A 190 -18.52 1.39 -2.93
N ASN A 191 -19.27 0.99 -1.89
CA ASN A 191 -19.79 -0.36 -1.80
C ASN A 191 -20.84 -0.57 -2.91
N GLN A 192 -20.56 -1.49 -3.83
CA GLN A 192 -21.42 -1.80 -4.97
C GLN A 192 -22.49 -2.86 -4.65
N THR A 193 -22.50 -3.40 -3.44
CA THR A 193 -23.35 -4.53 -3.04
C THR A 193 -24.34 -4.12 -1.94
N ASN A 194 -25.47 -4.83 -1.86
CA ASN A 194 -26.54 -4.48 -0.93
C ASN A 194 -26.13 -4.72 0.54
N PRO A 195 -26.10 -3.68 1.40
CA PRO A 195 -25.71 -3.81 2.80
C PRO A 195 -26.86 -4.18 3.74
N ASP A 196 -28.03 -4.55 3.23
CA ASP A 196 -29.20 -4.93 4.04
C ASP A 196 -28.90 -6.12 4.98
N PRO A 197 -29.08 -5.97 6.30
CA PRO A 197 -28.90 -7.07 7.25
C PRO A 197 -29.85 -8.25 7.04
N GLU A 198 -31.02 -8.07 6.42
CA GLU A 198 -31.98 -9.16 6.16
C GLU A 198 -31.44 -10.19 5.16
N LEU A 199 -30.41 -9.83 4.38
CA LEU A 199 -29.75 -10.72 3.43
C LEU A 199 -28.83 -11.77 4.09
N GLY A 200 -28.59 -11.67 5.40
CA GLY A 200 -27.73 -12.62 6.11
C GLY A 200 -26.33 -12.69 5.51
N ASP A 201 -25.89 -13.89 5.14
CA ASP A 201 -24.56 -14.13 4.55
C ASP A 201 -24.39 -13.48 3.16
N MET A 202 -25.48 -13.13 2.47
CA MET A 202 -25.41 -12.44 1.16
C MET A 202 -25.20 -10.92 1.30
N ARG A 203 -25.20 -10.40 2.53
CA ARG A 203 -25.01 -8.99 2.81
C ARG A 203 -23.64 -8.52 2.37
N SER A 204 -23.63 -7.51 1.52
CA SER A 204 -22.42 -6.92 0.95
C SER A 204 -21.51 -7.91 0.20
N GLU A 205 -22.10 -8.99 -0.31
CA GLU A 205 -21.40 -9.97 -1.15
C GLU A 205 -21.69 -9.73 -2.63
N TYR A 206 -20.67 -9.94 -3.46
CA TYR A 206 -20.79 -9.85 -4.91
C TYR A 206 -21.42 -11.14 -5.45
N ALA A 207 -22.73 -11.26 -5.29
CA ALA A 207 -23.54 -12.42 -5.66
C ALA A 207 -23.76 -12.52 -7.18
N ASP A 208 -22.73 -12.81 -7.98
CA ASP A 208 -22.79 -12.84 -9.45
C ASP A 208 -23.42 -11.57 -10.07
N GLY A 209 -23.31 -10.42 -9.39
CA GLY A 209 -23.93 -9.15 -9.80
C GLY A 209 -25.44 -9.03 -9.52
N THR A 210 -26.06 -9.98 -8.84
CA THR A 210 -27.51 -10.01 -8.57
C THR A 210 -27.95 -9.29 -7.29
N ASN A 211 -27.01 -8.70 -6.54
CA ASN A 211 -27.27 -8.02 -5.27
C ASN A 211 -26.66 -6.60 -5.20
N PRO A 212 -27.01 -5.69 -6.14
CA PRO A 212 -26.43 -4.35 -6.20
C PRO A 212 -26.86 -3.49 -5.01
N HIS A 213 -26.03 -2.51 -4.66
CA HIS A 213 -26.41 -1.51 -3.66
C HIS A 213 -27.66 -0.73 -4.12
N PRO A 214 -28.70 -0.54 -3.27
CA PRO A 214 -30.00 0.00 -3.67
C PRO A 214 -29.95 1.32 -4.43
N PHE A 215 -29.14 2.28 -3.94
CA PHE A 215 -29.03 3.60 -4.57
C PHE A 215 -27.63 3.97 -5.08
N LEU A 216 -26.56 3.23 -4.77
CA LEU A 216 -25.19 3.59 -5.20
C LEU A 216 -24.81 2.97 -6.54
N VAL A 217 -25.60 2.03 -7.05
CA VAL A 217 -25.38 1.34 -8.33
C VAL A 217 -26.60 1.55 -9.22
N GLY A 218 -26.37 1.86 -10.50
CA GLY A 218 -27.44 2.02 -11.49
C GLY A 218 -28.29 3.30 -11.35
N THR A 219 -27.96 4.18 -10.42
CA THR A 219 -28.64 5.47 -10.21
C THR A 219 -27.65 6.64 -10.36
N PRO A 220 -28.13 7.90 -10.44
CA PRO A 220 -27.23 9.06 -10.50
C PRO A 220 -26.65 9.48 -9.14
N VAL A 221 -26.95 8.80 -8.02
CA VAL A 221 -26.52 9.23 -6.68
C VAL A 221 -25.00 9.30 -6.55
N ALA A 222 -24.27 8.26 -6.96
CA ALA A 222 -22.80 8.26 -6.89
C ALA A 222 -22.17 9.37 -7.75
N GLN A 223 -22.80 9.71 -8.88
CA GLN A 223 -22.37 10.82 -9.73
C GLN A 223 -22.61 12.17 -9.04
N ALA A 224 -23.80 12.40 -8.47
CA ALA A 224 -24.11 13.61 -7.72
C ALA A 224 -23.17 13.79 -6.51
N MET A 225 -22.91 12.71 -5.77
CA MET A 225 -21.93 12.70 -4.67
C MET A 225 -20.53 13.10 -5.13
N SER A 226 -20.11 12.70 -6.33
CA SER A 226 -18.81 13.06 -6.92
C SER A 226 -18.74 14.51 -7.38
N MET A 227 -19.83 15.03 -7.97
CA MET A 227 -19.97 16.42 -8.42
C MET A 227 -19.93 17.41 -7.25
N ALA A 228 -20.44 17.00 -6.09
CA ALA A 228 -20.45 17.82 -4.89
C ALA A 228 -19.06 18.02 -4.25
N ILE A 229 -18.01 17.31 -4.68
CA ILE A 229 -16.69 17.36 -4.02
C ILE A 229 -15.79 18.40 -4.69
N ASP A 230 -15.30 19.38 -3.92
CA ASP A 230 -14.22 20.28 -4.35
C ASP A 230 -12.85 19.62 -4.15
N ARG A 231 -12.38 18.96 -5.21
CA ARG A 231 -11.06 18.30 -5.23
C ARG A 231 -9.91 19.30 -5.23
N GLY A 232 -10.11 20.50 -5.78
CA GLY A 232 -9.12 21.57 -5.79
C GLY A 232 -8.85 22.05 -4.38
N LEU A 233 -9.91 22.38 -3.63
CA LEU A 233 -9.82 22.79 -2.23
C LEU A 233 -9.15 21.71 -1.36
N ILE A 234 -9.52 20.44 -1.52
CA ILE A 234 -8.86 19.35 -0.79
C ILE A 234 -7.36 19.31 -1.11
N ALA A 235 -7.00 19.28 -2.41
CA ALA A 235 -5.62 19.17 -2.84
C ALA A 235 -4.78 20.36 -2.35
N GLU A 236 -5.29 21.59 -2.48
CA GLU A 236 -4.57 22.80 -2.13
C GLU A 236 -4.47 23.01 -0.61
N GLN A 237 -5.59 22.87 0.12
CA GLN A 237 -5.65 23.23 1.54
C GLN A 237 -5.17 22.11 2.46
N LEU A 238 -5.42 20.85 2.11
CA LEU A 238 -5.10 19.72 2.99
C LEU A 238 -3.79 19.03 2.61
N TYR A 239 -3.43 19.01 1.32
CA TYR A 239 -2.22 18.33 0.83
C TYR A 239 -1.15 19.29 0.28
N GLY A 240 -1.50 20.52 -0.11
CA GLY A 240 -0.57 21.56 -0.55
C GLY A 240 0.40 21.09 -1.63
N PHE A 241 1.70 21.21 -1.37
CA PHE A 241 2.77 20.79 -2.30
C PHE A 241 2.79 19.29 -2.61
N ALA A 242 2.07 18.46 -1.85
CA ALA A 242 1.92 17.02 -2.06
C ALA A 242 0.57 16.65 -2.71
N GLY A 243 -0.29 17.63 -2.99
CA GLY A 243 -1.65 17.42 -3.48
C GLY A 243 -1.81 17.79 -4.96
N GLN A 244 -2.54 16.95 -5.69
CA GLN A 244 -3.04 17.29 -7.01
C GLN A 244 -4.42 16.67 -7.21
N GLY A 245 -5.42 17.49 -7.52
CA GLY A 245 -6.76 17.01 -7.87
C GLY A 245 -6.71 16.22 -9.18
N THR A 246 -7.47 15.12 -9.26
CA THR A 246 -7.58 14.30 -10.47
C THR A 246 -8.95 13.64 -10.54
N CYS A 247 -9.46 13.43 -11.76
CA CYS A 247 -10.61 12.55 -12.02
C CYS A 247 -10.17 11.18 -12.53
N ASN A 248 -8.89 11.01 -12.83
CA ASN A 248 -8.35 9.76 -13.33
C ASN A 248 -8.07 8.80 -12.18
N VAL A 249 -8.50 7.55 -12.37
CA VAL A 249 -8.08 6.43 -11.52
C VAL A 249 -6.60 6.09 -11.73
N ILE A 250 -6.09 6.34 -12.94
CA ILE A 250 -4.68 6.22 -13.29
C ILE A 250 -4.19 7.62 -13.68
N PRO A 251 -3.73 8.44 -12.72
CA PRO A 251 -3.27 9.82 -12.97
C PRO A 251 -1.84 9.88 -13.54
N GLY A 252 -1.14 8.75 -13.63
CA GLY A 252 0.21 8.68 -14.17
C GLY A 252 0.66 7.25 -14.50
N PRO A 253 1.74 7.08 -15.29
CA PRO A 253 2.55 8.15 -15.88
C PRO A 253 1.82 8.93 -16.99
N PRO A 254 2.30 10.12 -17.40
CA PRO A 254 1.55 11.06 -18.25
C PRO A 254 1.01 10.49 -19.57
N ASN A 255 1.65 9.46 -20.11
CA ASN A 255 1.20 8.75 -21.31
C ASN A 255 -0.05 7.88 -21.11
N TYR A 256 -0.41 7.55 -19.87
CA TYR A 256 -1.63 6.82 -19.51
C TYR A 256 -2.70 7.71 -18.85
N ALA A 257 -2.31 8.91 -18.41
CA ALA A 257 -3.23 9.87 -17.84
C ALA A 257 -4.15 10.44 -18.93
N SER A 258 -5.47 10.20 -18.81
CA SER A 258 -6.44 10.75 -19.75
C SER A 258 -6.55 12.26 -19.60
N THR A 259 -6.41 12.99 -20.70
CA THR A 259 -6.67 14.44 -20.77
C THR A 259 -8.13 14.76 -21.13
N ALA A 260 -8.99 13.75 -21.23
CA ALA A 260 -10.40 13.88 -21.59
C ALA A 260 -11.34 13.60 -20.41
N ASN A 261 -10.81 13.63 -19.18
CA ASN A 261 -11.51 13.28 -17.97
C ASN A 261 -11.22 14.31 -16.87
N ASP A 262 -11.78 15.51 -17.02
CA ASP A 262 -11.56 16.63 -16.08
C ASP A 262 -12.88 17.16 -15.47
N GLY A 263 -14.01 16.54 -15.80
CA GLY A 263 -15.34 17.02 -15.39
C GLY A 263 -15.58 17.07 -13.89
N CYS A 264 -14.78 16.35 -13.10
CA CYS A 264 -14.87 16.32 -11.63
C CYS A 264 -13.95 17.34 -10.93
N LEU A 265 -13.11 18.08 -11.68
CA LEU A 265 -12.18 19.06 -11.11
C LEU A 265 -12.89 20.35 -10.65
N VAL A 266 -14.10 20.59 -11.15
CA VAL A 266 -14.94 21.71 -10.75
C VAL A 266 -16.10 21.16 -9.92
N GLN A 267 -16.25 21.69 -8.70
CA GLN A 267 -17.40 21.39 -7.85
C GLN A 267 -18.69 21.96 -8.47
N ASP A 268 -19.75 21.17 -8.50
CA ASP A 268 -21.06 21.57 -9.02
C ASP A 268 -22.21 21.05 -8.13
N ILE A 269 -22.46 21.78 -7.03
CA ILE A 269 -23.53 21.46 -6.07
C ILE A 269 -24.92 21.60 -6.70
N GLU A 270 -25.14 22.65 -7.50
CA GLU A 270 -26.44 22.91 -8.11
C GLU A 270 -26.75 21.91 -9.22
N GLY A 271 -25.76 21.54 -10.04
CA GLY A 271 -25.87 20.46 -11.00
C GLY A 271 -26.11 19.10 -10.33
N ALA A 272 -25.48 18.83 -9.18
CA ALA A 272 -25.72 17.62 -8.40
C ALA A 272 -27.16 17.54 -7.87
N LYS A 273 -27.70 18.64 -7.31
CA LYS A 273 -29.10 18.72 -6.88
C LYS A 273 -30.05 18.49 -8.05
N LYS A 274 -29.83 19.19 -9.16
CA LYS A 274 -30.65 19.05 -10.37
C LYS A 274 -30.64 17.62 -10.90
N LEU A 275 -29.47 16.96 -10.90
CA LEU A 275 -29.33 15.57 -11.34
C LEU A 275 -30.17 14.61 -10.48
N LEU A 276 -30.22 14.84 -9.17
CA LEU A 276 -31.08 14.07 -8.26
C LEU A 276 -32.56 14.39 -8.46
N ASP A 277 -32.92 15.67 -8.61
CA ASP A 277 -34.29 16.13 -8.87
C ASP A 277 -34.87 15.53 -10.17
N ASP A 278 -34.09 15.58 -11.25
CA ASP A 278 -34.47 15.03 -12.57
C ASP A 278 -34.71 13.50 -12.51
N ALA A 279 -34.05 12.82 -11.56
CA ALA A 279 -34.22 11.40 -11.31
C ALA A 279 -35.35 11.07 -10.32
N GLY A 280 -36.06 12.07 -9.81
CA GLY A 280 -37.13 11.90 -8.83
C GLY A 280 -36.63 11.55 -7.42
N ILE A 281 -35.34 11.73 -7.15
CA ILE A 281 -34.70 11.47 -5.86
C ILE A 281 -34.79 12.76 -5.06
N VAL A 282 -35.87 12.94 -4.31
CA VAL A 282 -36.20 14.17 -3.60
C VAL A 282 -36.32 13.91 -2.10
N ASP A 283 -36.21 14.96 -1.30
CA ASP A 283 -36.61 14.95 0.10
C ASP A 283 -38.13 14.98 0.17
N SER A 284 -38.72 13.83 0.50
CA SER A 284 -40.17 13.60 0.45
C SER A 284 -40.87 13.87 1.78
N ASP A 285 -40.14 13.91 2.89
CA ASP A 285 -40.68 14.10 4.24
C ASP A 285 -40.23 15.41 4.92
N GLY A 286 -39.32 16.16 4.29
CA GLY A 286 -38.85 17.47 4.69
C GLY A 286 -37.78 17.45 5.77
N ASP A 287 -37.11 16.32 6.00
CA ASP A 287 -36.06 16.19 7.01
C ASP A 287 -34.66 16.68 6.55
N GLY A 288 -34.54 17.03 5.27
CA GLY A 288 -33.32 17.50 4.62
C GLY A 288 -32.48 16.39 3.96
N ILE A 289 -32.91 15.13 4.05
CA ILE A 289 -32.30 13.97 3.40
C ILE A 289 -33.19 13.61 2.20
N ARG A 290 -32.59 13.13 1.10
CA ARG A 290 -33.35 12.67 -0.06
C ARG A 290 -33.62 11.17 0.03
N GLU A 291 -34.67 10.70 -0.64
CA GLU A 291 -35.01 9.28 -0.72
C GLU A 291 -34.92 8.74 -2.15
N TYR A 292 -34.40 7.52 -2.29
CA TYR A 292 -34.55 6.69 -3.48
C TYR A 292 -35.47 5.51 -3.14
N GLU A 293 -36.65 5.43 -3.77
CA GLU A 293 -37.65 4.37 -3.50
C GLU A 293 -38.03 4.24 -2.01
N GLY A 294 -38.06 5.36 -1.28
CA GLY A 294 -38.34 5.40 0.16
C GLY A 294 -37.15 5.04 1.05
N ILE A 295 -35.97 4.77 0.47
CA ILE A 295 -34.72 4.55 1.20
C ILE A 295 -34.01 5.90 1.35
N PRO A 296 -33.75 6.39 2.57
CA PRO A 296 -33.01 7.63 2.78
C PRO A 296 -31.57 7.48 2.29
N LEU A 297 -31.04 8.51 1.65
CA LEU A 297 -29.64 8.58 1.23
C LEU A 297 -28.73 8.81 2.44
N SER A 298 -28.51 7.77 3.25
CA SER A 298 -27.57 7.77 4.38
C SER A 298 -26.43 6.79 4.14
N VAL A 299 -25.19 7.28 4.26
CA VAL A 299 -23.98 6.50 4.00
C VAL A 299 -23.01 6.54 5.18
N ARG A 300 -22.26 5.45 5.35
CA ARG A 300 -21.09 5.41 6.26
C ARG A 300 -19.82 5.71 5.50
N TYR A 301 -19.14 6.78 5.86
CA TYR A 301 -17.83 7.12 5.32
C TYR A 301 -16.73 6.71 6.30
N GLN A 302 -16.00 5.66 5.96
CA GLN A 302 -14.94 5.08 6.78
C GLN A 302 -13.53 5.49 6.29
N THR A 303 -12.62 5.78 7.21
CA THR A 303 -11.20 6.04 6.90
C THR A 303 -10.25 5.55 8.01
N SER A 304 -8.94 5.58 7.77
CA SER A 304 -7.92 5.37 8.80
C SER A 304 -7.77 6.62 9.68
N THR A 305 -7.37 6.45 10.93
CA THR A 305 -7.06 7.55 11.85
C THR A 305 -5.86 8.36 11.36
N ASN A 306 -6.15 9.49 10.71
CA ASN A 306 -5.19 10.43 10.14
C ASN A 306 -5.86 11.81 10.03
N SER A 307 -5.19 12.89 10.45
CA SER A 307 -5.78 14.23 10.52
C SER A 307 -6.22 14.76 9.15
N VAL A 308 -5.41 14.57 8.11
CA VAL A 308 -5.69 15.00 6.73
C VAL A 308 -6.92 14.28 6.19
N ARG A 309 -7.02 12.96 6.40
CA ARG A 309 -8.18 12.16 6.00
C ARG A 309 -9.45 12.53 6.76
N GLN A 310 -9.37 12.73 8.07
CA GLN A 310 -10.52 13.15 8.88
C GLN A 310 -11.05 14.54 8.49
N LYS A 311 -10.15 15.50 8.20
CA LYS A 311 -10.53 16.82 7.66
C LYS A 311 -11.18 16.70 6.28
N THR A 312 -10.64 15.82 5.42
CA THR A 312 -11.24 15.52 4.10
C THR A 312 -12.65 14.96 4.27
N GLN A 313 -12.85 13.99 5.17
CA GLN A 313 -14.17 13.43 5.47
C GLN A 313 -15.17 14.49 5.95
N ALA A 314 -14.75 15.41 6.82
CA ALA A 314 -15.61 16.46 7.33
C ALA A 314 -16.08 17.42 6.22
N LEU A 315 -15.20 17.83 5.31
CA LEU A 315 -15.55 18.65 4.15
C LEU A 315 -16.54 17.92 3.22
N ILE A 316 -16.27 16.65 2.94
CA ILE A 316 -17.12 15.85 2.06
C ILE A 316 -18.50 15.63 2.67
N LYS A 317 -18.60 15.36 3.99
CA LYS A 317 -19.88 15.31 4.71
C LYS A 317 -20.65 16.62 4.57
N GLN A 318 -19.96 17.77 4.71
CA GLN A 318 -20.61 19.07 4.53
C GLN A 318 -21.21 19.17 3.13
N TRP A 319 -20.43 18.91 2.08
CA TRP A 319 -20.93 19.02 0.70
C TRP A 319 -22.02 18.00 0.35
N TRP A 320 -21.94 16.78 0.89
CA TRP A 320 -22.98 15.78 0.74
C TRP A 320 -24.29 16.18 1.44
N SER A 321 -24.21 16.84 2.59
CA SER A 321 -25.41 17.40 3.24
C SER A 321 -26.09 18.48 2.40
N GLU A 322 -25.33 19.26 1.63
CA GLU A 322 -25.91 20.30 0.74
C GLU A 322 -26.73 19.70 -0.42
N ILE A 323 -26.49 18.44 -0.78
CA ILE A 323 -27.24 17.72 -1.80
C ILE A 323 -28.25 16.72 -1.20
N GLY A 324 -28.45 16.72 0.12
CA GLY A 324 -29.41 15.86 0.80
C GLY A 324 -28.94 14.41 0.99
N VAL A 325 -27.63 14.21 1.20
CA VAL A 325 -27.04 12.91 1.54
C VAL A 325 -26.51 12.96 2.97
N ASP A 326 -27.12 12.19 3.87
CA ASP A 326 -26.63 12.03 5.23
C ASP A 326 -25.36 11.16 5.26
N THR A 327 -24.44 11.50 6.16
CA THR A 327 -23.12 10.88 6.23
C THR A 327 -22.69 10.65 7.68
N GLU A 328 -22.55 9.38 8.06
CA GLU A 328 -21.93 8.96 9.30
C GLU A 328 -20.41 8.84 9.10
N LEU A 329 -19.61 9.59 9.88
CA LEU A 329 -18.15 9.54 9.81
C LEU A 329 -17.61 8.49 10.78
N ILE A 330 -16.77 7.60 10.28
CA ILE A 330 -16.14 6.52 11.06
C ILE A 330 -14.64 6.51 10.75
N ASN A 331 -13.83 6.36 11.79
CA ASN A 331 -12.40 6.12 11.64
C ASN A 331 -11.95 4.92 12.46
N HIS A 332 -10.97 4.19 11.93
CA HIS A 332 -10.34 3.06 12.59
C HIS A 332 -8.83 3.26 12.68
N ASP A 333 -8.15 2.53 13.56
CA ASP A 333 -6.68 2.45 13.48
C ASP A 333 -6.24 1.99 12.08
N ALA A 334 -5.10 2.48 11.58
CA ALA A 334 -4.66 2.15 10.22
C ALA A 334 -4.42 0.65 10.01
N GLY A 335 -3.94 -0.07 11.03
CA GLY A 335 -3.76 -1.51 10.98
C GLY A 335 -5.08 -2.29 10.93
N VAL A 336 -6.16 -1.71 11.47
CA VAL A 336 -7.52 -2.27 11.37
C VAL A 336 -8.15 -1.91 10.03
N TYR A 337 -8.07 -0.64 9.62
CA TYR A 337 -8.67 -0.13 8.39
C TYR A 337 -8.10 -0.81 7.13
N PHE A 338 -6.78 -1.01 7.10
CA PHE A 338 -6.08 -1.68 6.00
C PHE A 338 -5.85 -3.17 6.26
N GLY A 339 -6.29 -3.67 7.43
CA GLY A 339 -6.19 -5.07 7.80
C GLY A 339 -7.20 -5.91 7.03
N GLY A 340 -6.74 -6.93 6.33
CA GLY A 340 -7.59 -7.85 5.56
C GLY A 340 -8.27 -8.92 6.42
N THR A 341 -8.73 -8.61 7.63
CA THR A 341 -9.52 -9.61 8.38
C THR A 341 -10.78 -9.97 7.59
N PRO A 342 -11.24 -11.23 7.59
CA PRO A 342 -12.51 -11.62 6.95
C PRO A 342 -13.72 -10.82 7.44
N THR A 343 -13.63 -10.17 8.60
CA THR A 343 -14.64 -9.27 9.15
C THR A 343 -14.45 -7.80 8.76
N ALA A 344 -13.33 -7.44 8.14
CA ALA A 344 -13.05 -6.11 7.63
C ALA A 344 -13.38 -6.08 6.12
N GLN A 345 -14.62 -5.72 5.83
CA GLN A 345 -15.04 -5.35 4.48
C GLN A 345 -14.24 -4.10 4.06
N THR A 346 -13.15 -4.27 3.30
CA THR A 346 -12.63 -3.44 2.18
C THR A 346 -11.10 -3.54 2.10
N PRO A 347 -10.52 -3.90 0.95
CA PRO A 347 -9.07 -3.96 0.77
C PRO A 347 -8.53 -2.59 0.35
N THR A 348 -7.87 -1.89 1.24
CA THR A 348 -6.85 -0.90 0.83
C THR A 348 -5.62 -1.10 1.71
N ARG A 349 -4.43 -0.88 1.18
CA ARG A 349 -3.15 -1.07 1.88
C ARG A 349 -2.38 0.23 1.74
N ASN A 350 -1.94 0.83 2.85
CA ASN A 350 -0.81 1.76 2.89
C ASN A 350 -0.32 1.90 4.34
N SER A 351 0.72 1.17 4.70
CA SER A 351 1.39 1.28 6.00
C SER A 351 2.40 2.42 5.99
N LEU A 352 2.42 3.22 7.05
CA LEU A 352 3.44 4.24 7.29
C LEU A 352 4.70 3.55 7.84
N LEU A 353 5.85 3.71 7.20
CA LEU A 353 7.13 3.13 7.64
C LEU A 353 8.15 4.23 7.90
N THR A 354 8.86 4.09 9.02
CA THR A 354 10.05 4.88 9.35
C THR A 354 11.28 3.98 9.33
N LEU A 355 12.37 4.50 8.79
CA LEU A 355 13.59 3.76 8.53
C LEU A 355 14.77 4.41 9.22
N ARG A 356 15.61 3.59 9.85
CA ARG A 356 16.91 4.00 10.37
C ARG A 356 18.03 3.22 9.67
N CYS A 357 18.97 3.95 9.09
CA CYS A 357 20.12 3.49 8.33
C CYS A 357 21.41 3.87 9.08
N THR A 358 22.21 2.87 9.47
CA THR A 358 23.50 3.16 10.12
C THR A 358 24.63 3.09 9.08
N PRO A 359 25.41 4.17 8.84
CA PRO A 359 26.54 4.13 7.93
C PRO A 359 27.78 3.47 8.57
N ARG A 360 28.62 2.88 7.71
CA ARG A 360 29.81 2.12 8.06
C ARG A 360 30.92 3.02 8.63
N VAL A 361 31.12 2.97 9.96
CA VAL A 361 32.36 3.46 10.60
C VAL A 361 33.34 2.29 10.72
N ARG A 362 34.53 2.41 10.13
CA ARG A 362 35.64 1.47 10.38
C ARG A 362 35.93 1.43 11.88
N ARG A 363 35.59 0.31 12.53
CA ARG A 363 35.87 0.09 13.96
C ARG A 363 37.37 -0.03 14.20
N SER A 364 37.91 0.90 14.98
CA SER A 364 38.98 0.62 15.93
C SER A 364 38.44 0.79 17.36
N THR A 365 38.31 -0.35 18.05
CA THR A 365 38.39 -0.55 19.52
C THR A 365 37.50 0.30 20.45
N LEU A 366 36.51 -0.33 21.11
CA LEU A 366 36.48 -0.58 22.58
C LEU A 366 35.10 -1.01 23.14
N ARG A 367 35.14 -2.17 23.81
CA ARG A 367 34.47 -2.63 25.06
C ARG A 367 32.96 -2.37 25.34
N THR A 368 32.24 -3.49 25.30
CA THR A 368 31.24 -4.06 26.24
C THR A 368 30.84 -3.25 27.48
N ILE A 369 29.52 -3.20 27.74
CA ILE A 369 28.87 -3.55 29.03
C ILE A 369 27.46 -4.08 28.71
N SER A 370 27.13 -5.26 29.25
CA SER A 370 25.81 -5.89 29.19
C SER A 370 24.90 -5.37 30.29
N ARG A 371 23.57 -5.47 30.09
CA ARG A 371 22.64 -5.85 31.16
C ARG A 371 21.34 -6.41 30.61
N SER A 372 21.03 -7.59 31.13
CA SER A 372 19.83 -8.42 30.97
C SER A 372 18.61 -7.84 31.69
N GLY A 373 17.42 -8.07 31.13
CA GLY A 373 16.14 -7.88 31.82
C GLY A 373 15.03 -8.63 31.13
N SER A 374 14.66 -9.80 31.68
CA SER A 374 13.58 -10.69 31.26
C SER A 374 12.22 -10.22 31.76
N VAL A 375 11.15 -10.27 30.95
CA VAL A 375 9.76 -10.48 31.42
C VAL A 375 8.96 -11.29 30.38
N ASN A 376 8.24 -12.30 30.90
CA ASN A 376 7.41 -13.30 30.22
C ASN A 376 6.01 -12.78 29.77
N SER A 377 5.58 -13.23 28.57
CA SER A 377 4.31 -13.92 28.17
C SER A 377 2.93 -13.29 28.52
N LEU A 378 1.92 -13.06 27.64
CA LEU A 378 1.10 -13.94 26.75
C LEU A 378 0.14 -13.06 25.85
N PRO A 379 -0.66 -13.59 24.88
CA PRO A 379 -0.78 -13.07 23.50
C PRO A 379 -2.04 -12.24 23.19
N PRO A 380 -2.11 -11.62 22.00
CA PRO A 380 -3.05 -12.14 21.00
C PRO A 380 -2.43 -12.36 19.61
N ARG A 381 -2.91 -13.42 18.97
CA ARG A 381 -2.63 -13.86 17.60
C ARG A 381 -3.24 -12.87 16.60
N THR A 382 -2.50 -12.49 15.55
CA THR A 382 -3.04 -12.16 14.21
C THR A 382 -1.92 -11.92 13.19
N MET A 383 -2.11 -12.45 11.98
CA MET A 383 -1.18 -12.41 10.84
C MET A 383 -1.19 -11.03 10.15
N VAL A 384 -0.02 -10.40 10.01
CA VAL A 384 0.19 -9.15 9.26
C VAL A 384 1.39 -9.26 8.27
N GLY A 385 2.06 -10.41 8.18
CA GLY A 385 3.41 -10.53 7.62
C GLY A 385 3.58 -10.24 6.13
N ALA A 386 2.71 -10.76 5.26
CA ALA A 386 3.03 -10.80 3.81
C ALA A 386 2.98 -9.44 3.09
N ALA A 387 2.07 -8.54 3.50
CA ALA A 387 1.87 -7.25 2.83
C ALA A 387 2.97 -6.20 3.12
N ALA A 388 3.50 -6.22 4.34
CA ALA A 388 4.51 -5.28 4.79
C ALA A 388 5.86 -5.50 4.08
N ILE A 389 6.18 -6.76 3.76
CA ILE A 389 7.47 -7.16 3.19
C ILE A 389 7.63 -6.68 1.74
N SER A 390 6.58 -6.74 0.91
CA SER A 390 6.62 -6.24 -0.48
C SER A 390 6.87 -4.73 -0.56
N SER A 391 6.26 -3.96 0.35
CA SER A 391 6.47 -2.50 0.41
C SER A 391 7.89 -2.15 0.88
N VAL A 392 8.43 -2.93 1.82
CA VAL A 392 9.82 -2.80 2.29
C VAL A 392 10.84 -3.09 1.19
N ALA A 393 10.62 -4.12 0.36
CA ALA A 393 11.51 -4.46 -0.74
C ALA A 393 11.62 -3.34 -1.80
N ALA A 394 10.49 -2.70 -2.14
CA ALA A 394 10.49 -1.54 -3.05
C ALA A 394 11.25 -0.34 -2.46
N ILE A 395 11.07 -0.07 -1.17
CA ILE A 395 11.77 1.01 -0.45
C ILE A 395 13.30 0.74 -0.42
N LEU A 396 13.71 -0.49 -0.10
CA LEU A 396 15.13 -0.88 -0.09
C LEU A 396 15.79 -0.73 -1.47
N SER A 397 15.07 -1.08 -2.55
CA SER A 397 15.55 -0.92 -3.93
C SER A 397 15.74 0.55 -4.32
N LEU A 398 14.77 1.41 -3.95
CA LEU A 398 14.85 2.87 -4.16
C LEU A 398 16.00 3.50 -3.37
N MET A 399 16.25 3.06 -2.14
CA MET A 399 17.36 3.52 -1.31
C MET A 399 18.71 3.16 -1.91
N ASN A 400 18.87 1.92 -2.40
CA ASN A 400 20.12 1.49 -3.02
C ASN A 400 20.39 2.25 -4.33
N SER A 401 19.34 2.50 -5.12
CA SER A 401 19.42 3.29 -6.36
C SER A 401 19.76 4.75 -6.08
N SER A 402 19.17 5.35 -5.04
CA SER A 402 19.42 6.74 -4.64
C SER A 402 20.82 6.93 -4.05
N ALA A 403 21.31 5.97 -3.26
CA ALA A 403 22.68 5.98 -2.74
C ALA A 403 23.72 5.89 -3.86
N ASN A 404 23.49 5.03 -4.88
CA ASN A 404 24.32 4.98 -6.09
C ASN A 404 24.32 6.32 -6.86
N TYR A 405 23.15 6.96 -6.98
CA TYR A 405 23.01 8.24 -7.67
C TYR A 405 23.73 9.39 -6.93
N LEU A 406 23.63 9.44 -5.59
CA LEU A 406 24.33 10.41 -4.75
C LEU A 406 25.84 10.17 -4.69
N GLY A 407 26.28 8.91 -4.66
CA GLY A 407 27.70 8.53 -4.73
C GLY A 407 28.39 9.02 -6.00
N HIS A 408 27.69 9.02 -7.14
CA HIS A 408 28.23 9.55 -8.40
C HIS A 408 28.32 11.07 -8.46
N ARG A 409 27.48 11.82 -7.73
CA ARG A 409 27.59 13.29 -7.64
C ARG A 409 28.65 13.78 -6.65
N LEU A 410 29.05 12.95 -5.69
CA LEU A 410 30.02 13.31 -4.66
C LEU A 410 31.45 12.81 -4.95
N ALA A 411 31.69 12.14 -6.08
CA ALA A 411 33.04 11.88 -6.56
C ALA A 411 33.66 13.20 -7.06
N PRO A 412 34.76 13.71 -6.46
CA PRO A 412 35.35 14.96 -6.88
C PRO A 412 35.99 14.81 -8.26
N ASN A 413 35.67 15.73 -9.17
CA ASN A 413 36.43 16.01 -10.38
C ASN A 413 37.91 16.26 -10.00
N VAL A 414 38.74 15.22 -10.05
CA VAL A 414 40.20 15.38 -10.09
C VAL A 414 40.55 15.79 -11.52
N MET A 415 40.31 17.06 -11.83
CA MET A 415 40.95 17.71 -12.97
C MET A 415 42.38 18.06 -12.57
N SER A 416 43.33 17.38 -13.20
CA SER A 416 44.76 17.69 -13.15
C SER A 416 45.01 19.11 -13.67
N SER A 417 45.51 19.98 -12.81
CA SER A 417 46.23 21.18 -13.22
C SER A 417 47.45 21.38 -12.32
N SER A 418 48.61 20.99 -12.84
CA SER A 418 49.88 21.64 -12.50
C SER A 418 50.83 21.51 -13.70
N SER A 419 51.23 22.68 -14.18
CA SER A 419 52.12 22.91 -15.31
C SER A 419 53.58 22.91 -14.87
N SER A 420 54.43 22.25 -15.66
CA SER A 420 55.81 22.67 -16.01
C SER A 420 56.25 21.91 -17.24
#